data_AF-A0AAV4MYP7-F1
#
_entry.id   AF-A0AAV4MYP7-F1
#
_cell.length_a   1.000
_cell.length_b   1.000
_cell.length_c   1.000
_cell.angle_alpha   90.00
_cell.angle_beta   90.00
_cell.angle_gamma   90.00
#
_symmetry.space_group_name_H-M   'P 1'
#
loop_
_entity.id
_entity.type
_entity.pdbx_description
1 polymer ?
#
loop_
_entity_poly.entity_id
_entity_poly.type
_entity_poly.pdbx_seq_one_letter_code
_entity_poly.pdbx_strand_id
1 'polypeptide(L)'
;MRIEHRFRLACAYCFKDSIVSLWSVMSEDEKEMESDRLNASKWIPYLMEKDKNNWPKSSQDPSFRELVEEPFWNATAIRNILQLIKPEERPVFLYKYLDYNDKYPHPPEISMYYEIEEFDRIKLFQKNYVSILNSYFHWPLLGTFLNIANHFYPFLELDKFRSLTTCLFIKIPVVDRFKLRESLQRVLV
;
A
#
# COMPACT_ATOMS: atom_id res chain seq x y z
N MET A 1 -16.13 3.72 -22.87
CA MET A 1 -14.81 4.12 -22.34
C MET A 1 -13.77 3.79 -23.39
N ARG A 2 -12.92 4.74 -23.80
CA ARG A 2 -11.92 4.52 -24.86
C ARG A 2 -10.78 3.60 -24.40
N ILE A 3 -10.08 2.97 -25.34
CA ILE A 3 -9.10 1.90 -25.05
C ILE A 3 -7.86 2.43 -24.32
N GLU A 4 -7.40 3.62 -24.68
CA GLU A 4 -6.25 4.29 -24.07
C GLU A 4 -6.55 4.62 -22.60
N HIS A 5 -7.79 5.03 -22.29
CA HIS A 5 -8.19 5.26 -20.91
C HIS A 5 -8.21 3.97 -20.08
N ARG A 6 -8.68 2.86 -20.65
CA ARG A 6 -8.63 1.54 -20.00
C ARG A 6 -7.18 1.11 -19.76
N PHE A 7 -6.31 1.34 -20.73
CA PHE A 7 -4.89 1.01 -20.63
C PHE A 7 -4.21 1.83 -19.53
N ARG A 8 -4.43 3.15 -19.48
CA ARG A 8 -3.92 4.01 -18.40
C ARG A 8 -4.39 3.57 -17.02
N LEU A 9 -5.66 3.20 -16.88
CA LEU A 9 -6.18 2.64 -15.63
C LEU A 9 -5.50 1.32 -15.28
N ALA A 10 -5.36 0.40 -16.25
CA ALA A 10 -4.67 -0.85 -16.04
C ALA A 10 -3.21 -0.63 -15.56
N CYS A 11 -2.49 0.31 -16.18
CA CYS A 11 -1.15 0.70 -15.77
C CYS A 11 -1.11 1.33 -14.37
N ALA A 12 -2.04 2.25 -14.06
CA ALA A 12 -2.13 2.94 -12.77
C ALA A 12 -2.55 2.02 -11.60
N TYR A 13 -3.17 0.88 -11.90
CA TYR A 13 -3.53 -0.14 -10.91
C TYR A 13 -2.69 -1.42 -11.05
N CYS A 14 -1.67 -1.43 -11.91
CA CYS A 14 -0.77 -2.57 -12.14
C CYS A 14 -1.49 -3.88 -12.53
N PHE A 15 -2.60 -3.80 -13.28
CA PHE A 15 -3.35 -4.98 -13.73
C PHE A 15 -2.65 -5.66 -14.92
N LYS A 16 -1.60 -6.43 -14.65
CA LYS A 16 -0.76 -7.11 -15.67
C LYS A 16 -1.54 -7.67 -16.86
N ASP A 17 -2.53 -8.54 -16.62
CA ASP A 17 -3.26 -9.18 -17.71
C ASP A 17 -4.07 -8.19 -18.55
N SER A 18 -4.60 -7.14 -17.91
CA SER A 18 -5.28 -6.05 -18.60
C SER A 18 -4.28 -5.19 -19.39
N ILE A 19 -3.11 -4.88 -18.84
CA ILE A 19 -2.06 -4.13 -19.53
C ILE A 19 -1.66 -4.88 -20.82
N VAL A 20 -1.33 -6.18 -20.71
CA VAL A 20 -0.93 -7.01 -21.87
C VAL A 20 -2.05 -7.11 -22.89
N SER A 21 -3.27 -7.43 -22.46
CA SER A 21 -4.40 -7.65 -23.37
C SER A 21 -4.88 -6.37 -24.05
N LEU A 22 -4.78 -5.22 -23.39
CA LEU A 22 -5.11 -3.93 -24.00
C LEU A 22 -4.02 -3.48 -24.96
N TRP A 23 -2.75 -3.62 -24.58
CA TRP A 23 -1.62 -3.28 -25.45
C TRP A 23 -1.66 -4.06 -26.77
N SER A 24 -2.03 -5.34 -26.75
CA SER A 24 -2.06 -6.18 -27.96
C SER A 24 -3.13 -5.80 -28.98
N VAL A 25 -4.16 -5.06 -28.58
CA VAL A 25 -5.27 -4.64 -29.45
C VAL A 25 -5.26 -3.14 -29.78
N MET A 26 -4.40 -2.35 -29.12
CA MET A 26 -4.19 -0.94 -29.44
C MET A 26 -3.48 -0.78 -30.79
N SER A 27 -3.81 0.30 -31.51
CA SER A 27 -3.10 0.67 -32.74
C SER A 27 -1.67 1.17 -32.42
N GLU A 28 -0.80 1.20 -33.43
CA GLU A 28 0.57 1.73 -33.24
C GLU A 28 0.56 3.21 -32.85
N ASP A 29 -0.33 4.03 -33.42
CA ASP A 29 -0.50 5.44 -33.05
C ASP A 29 -0.93 5.60 -31.58
N GLU A 30 -1.82 4.73 -31.09
CA GLU A 30 -2.24 4.73 -29.68
C GLU A 30 -1.10 4.32 -28.76
N LYS A 31 -0.30 3.32 -29.15
CA LYS A 31 0.87 2.86 -28.40
C LYS A 31 1.95 3.92 -28.31
N GLU A 32 2.24 4.61 -29.41
CA GLU A 32 3.21 5.71 -29.46
C GLU A 32 2.79 6.82 -28.49
N MET A 33 1.53 7.25 -28.56
CA MET A 33 1.00 8.28 -27.66
C MET A 33 1.04 7.89 -26.17
N GLU A 34 0.79 6.61 -25.85
CA GLU A 34 0.84 6.14 -24.45
C GLU A 34 2.26 5.86 -23.95
N SER A 35 3.22 5.58 -24.84
CA SER A 35 4.60 5.28 -24.45
C SER A 35 5.29 6.43 -23.72
N ASP A 36 4.89 7.66 -23.99
CA ASP A 36 5.42 8.87 -23.33
C ASP A 36 4.71 9.22 -22.01
N ARG A 37 3.67 8.46 -21.60
CA ARG A 37 2.90 8.76 -20.39
C ARG A 37 3.52 8.08 -19.17
N LEU A 38 3.80 8.85 -18.11
CA LEU A 38 4.45 8.42 -16.86
C LEU A 38 4.05 7.04 -16.29
N ASN A 39 2.76 6.66 -16.33
CA ASN A 39 2.31 5.37 -15.80
C ASN A 39 2.46 4.23 -16.81
N ALA A 40 2.31 4.52 -18.10
CA ALA A 40 2.39 3.53 -19.16
C ALA A 40 3.84 3.26 -19.57
N SER A 41 4.68 4.31 -19.64
CA SER A 41 6.09 4.27 -20.02
C SER A 41 6.88 3.21 -19.24
N LYS A 42 6.57 3.05 -17.95
CA LYS A 42 7.21 2.06 -17.05
C LYS A 42 6.93 0.61 -17.42
N TRP A 43 5.83 0.36 -18.11
CA TRP A 43 5.45 -0.98 -18.58
C TRP A 43 5.97 -1.27 -19.99
N ILE A 44 6.37 -0.24 -20.75
CA ILE A 44 6.81 -0.38 -22.15
C ILE A 44 7.99 -1.34 -22.31
N PRO A 45 9.06 -1.31 -21.49
CA PRO A 45 10.15 -2.28 -21.62
C PRO A 45 9.64 -3.73 -21.60
N TYR A 46 8.68 -4.03 -20.71
CA TYR A 46 8.10 -5.36 -20.57
C TYR A 46 7.10 -5.72 -21.66
N LEU A 47 6.48 -4.73 -22.30
CA LEU A 47 5.51 -4.92 -23.39
C LEU A 47 6.19 -5.04 -24.76
N MET A 48 7.35 -4.42 -24.93
CA MET A 48 8.16 -4.48 -26.16
C MET A 48 8.96 -5.78 -26.24
N GLU A 49 9.34 -6.34 -25.10
CA GLU A 49 10.00 -7.63 -25.07
C GLU A 49 9.01 -8.78 -25.35
N LYS A 50 9.33 -9.62 -26.35
CA LYS A 50 8.48 -10.75 -26.74
C LYS A 50 8.40 -11.85 -25.67
N ASP A 51 9.23 -11.80 -24.64
CA ASP A 51 9.21 -12.77 -23.55
C ASP A 51 8.20 -12.37 -22.46
N LYS A 52 7.09 -13.11 -22.40
CA LYS A 52 6.08 -12.98 -21.34
C LYS A 52 6.62 -13.26 -19.93
N ASN A 53 7.83 -13.78 -19.80
CA ASN A 53 8.51 -14.02 -18.53
C ASN A 53 9.35 -12.85 -18.04
N ASN A 54 9.46 -11.76 -18.81
CA ASN A 54 10.31 -10.62 -18.47
C ASN A 54 9.66 -9.61 -17.50
N TRP A 55 8.43 -9.87 -17.06
CA TRP A 55 7.80 -9.05 -16.01
C TRP A 55 8.70 -9.00 -14.78
N PRO A 56 8.71 -7.88 -14.04
CA PRO A 56 9.56 -7.73 -12.89
C PRO A 56 9.19 -8.79 -11.85
N LYS A 57 10.11 -9.72 -11.64
CA LYS A 57 9.99 -10.80 -10.64
C LYS A 57 10.69 -10.45 -9.35
N SER A 58 11.50 -9.39 -9.36
CA SER A 58 12.35 -9.01 -8.25
C SER A 58 12.21 -7.55 -7.88
N SER A 59 12.26 -7.31 -6.57
CA SER A 59 12.33 -5.99 -5.94
C SER A 59 13.63 -5.22 -6.24
N GLN A 60 14.59 -5.88 -6.88
CA GLN A 60 15.89 -5.32 -7.28
C GLN A 60 15.96 -4.96 -8.77
N ASP A 61 14.91 -5.28 -9.54
CA ASP A 61 14.82 -4.87 -10.94
C ASP A 61 14.85 -3.32 -11.02
N PRO A 62 15.77 -2.70 -11.77
CA PRO A 62 15.89 -1.26 -11.88
C PRO A 62 14.59 -0.56 -12.30
N SER A 63 13.82 -1.17 -13.21
CA SER A 63 12.51 -0.66 -13.63
C SER A 63 11.47 -0.73 -12.51
N PHE A 64 11.65 -1.65 -11.57
CA PHE A 64 10.81 -1.77 -10.38
C PHE A 64 11.14 -0.73 -9.32
N ARG A 65 12.39 -0.27 -9.27
CA ARG A 65 12.77 0.86 -8.40
C ARG A 65 12.00 2.13 -8.76
N GLU A 66 11.87 2.41 -10.06
CA GLU A 66 11.08 3.55 -10.55
C GLU A 66 9.57 3.40 -10.27
N LEU A 67 9.08 2.16 -10.19
CA LEU A 67 7.72 1.90 -9.72
C LEU A 67 7.61 2.20 -8.20
N VAL A 68 8.56 1.78 -7.36
CA VAL A 68 8.49 1.95 -5.89
C VAL A 68 8.57 3.42 -5.45
N GLU A 69 9.38 4.22 -6.14
CA GLU A 69 9.68 5.61 -5.79
C GLU A 69 8.57 6.61 -6.20
N GLU A 70 7.42 6.12 -6.64
CA GLU A 70 6.28 6.95 -7.00
C GLU A 70 5.32 7.18 -5.81
N PRO A 71 5.10 8.44 -5.40
CA PRO A 71 4.37 8.76 -4.16
C PRO A 71 2.85 8.53 -4.22
N PHE A 72 2.31 7.92 -5.29
CA PHE A 72 0.87 7.90 -5.55
C PHE A 72 0.27 6.53 -5.83
N TRP A 73 0.99 5.44 -5.58
CA TRP A 73 0.37 4.13 -5.71
C TRP A 73 -0.69 3.94 -4.63
N ASN A 74 -1.93 3.79 -5.08
CA ASN A 74 -3.01 3.35 -4.22
C ASN A 74 -2.80 1.88 -3.82
N ALA A 75 -3.58 1.45 -2.83
CA ALA A 75 -3.35 0.15 -2.25
C ALA A 75 -3.63 -1.05 -3.16
N THR A 76 -4.55 -0.88 -4.10
CA THR A 76 -4.84 -1.89 -5.12
C THR A 76 -3.64 -2.10 -6.03
N ALA A 77 -2.98 -1.02 -6.44
CA ALA A 77 -1.79 -1.11 -7.27
C ALA A 77 -0.65 -1.82 -6.54
N ILE A 78 -0.39 -1.47 -5.28
CA ILE A 78 0.61 -2.14 -4.45
C ILE A 78 0.29 -3.63 -4.32
N ARG A 79 -0.96 -3.99 -4.03
CA ARG A 79 -1.36 -5.41 -3.96
C ARG A 79 -1.05 -6.15 -5.25
N ASN A 80 -1.39 -5.57 -6.40
CA ASN A 80 -1.10 -6.20 -7.69
C ASN A 80 0.41 -6.32 -7.95
N ILE A 81 1.20 -5.31 -7.56
CA ILE A 81 2.66 -5.36 -7.61
C ILE A 81 3.22 -6.52 -6.76
N LEU A 82 2.69 -6.73 -5.55
CA LEU A 82 3.09 -7.85 -4.68
C LEU A 82 2.84 -9.23 -5.32
N GLN A 83 1.85 -9.34 -6.22
CA GLN A 83 1.60 -10.57 -6.97
C GLN A 83 2.58 -10.77 -8.13
N LEU A 84 3.31 -9.74 -8.57
CA LEU A 84 4.32 -9.84 -9.62
C LEU A 84 5.68 -10.30 -9.10
N ILE A 85 6.01 -9.95 -7.86
CA ILE A 85 7.27 -10.32 -7.22
C ILE A 85 7.17 -11.62 -6.43
N LYS A 86 8.32 -12.27 -6.26
CA LYS A 86 8.40 -13.48 -5.47
C LYS A 86 8.05 -13.22 -3.99
N PRO A 87 7.38 -14.17 -3.30
CA PRO A 87 6.99 -14.02 -1.90
C PRO A 87 8.11 -13.55 -0.97
N GLU A 88 9.32 -14.08 -1.13
CA GLU A 88 10.49 -13.77 -0.32
C GLU A 88 10.99 -12.32 -0.47
N GLU A 89 10.60 -11.61 -1.54
CA GLU A 89 11.01 -10.23 -1.81
C GLU A 89 9.97 -9.20 -1.38
N ARG A 90 8.74 -9.64 -1.10
CA ARG A 90 7.63 -8.77 -0.69
C ARG A 90 7.94 -7.94 0.57
N PRO A 91 8.56 -8.49 1.63
CA PRO A 91 8.92 -7.67 2.80
C PRO A 91 9.85 -6.53 2.43
N VAL A 92 10.91 -6.80 1.65
CA VAL A 92 11.89 -5.79 1.23
C VAL A 92 11.23 -4.69 0.42
N PHE A 93 10.34 -5.05 -0.50
CA PHE A 93 9.54 -4.08 -1.26
C PHE A 93 8.69 -3.21 -0.34
N LEU A 94 7.92 -3.82 0.57
CA LEU A 94 7.05 -3.07 1.49
C LEU A 94 7.85 -2.17 2.42
N TYR A 95 9.01 -2.59 2.91
CA TYR A 95 9.90 -1.72 3.69
C TYR A 95 10.32 -0.49 2.91
N LYS A 96 10.79 -0.66 1.66
CA LYS A 96 11.20 0.47 0.80
C LYS A 96 10.02 1.41 0.51
N TYR A 97 8.86 0.85 0.17
CA TYR A 97 7.65 1.62 -0.11
C TYR A 97 7.21 2.45 1.12
N LEU A 98 7.21 1.85 2.31
CA LEU A 98 6.82 2.55 3.54
C LEU A 98 7.84 3.62 3.94
N ASP A 99 9.14 3.34 3.83
CA ASP A 99 10.20 4.30 4.13
C ASP A 99 10.14 5.52 3.20
N TYR A 100 9.76 5.32 1.94
CA TYR A 100 9.56 6.40 0.98
C TYR A 100 8.30 7.23 1.29
N ASN A 101 7.20 6.56 1.66
CA ASN A 101 5.90 7.19 1.91
C ASN A 101 5.70 7.72 3.33
N ASP A 102 6.68 7.58 4.23
CA ASP A 102 6.62 8.18 5.58
C ASP A 102 6.41 9.72 5.56
N LYS A 103 6.66 10.35 4.40
CA LYS A 103 6.38 11.78 4.14
C LYS A 103 4.90 12.09 3.85
N TYR A 104 4.11 11.12 3.39
CA TYR A 104 2.71 11.30 2.99
C TYR A 104 1.86 10.14 3.57
N PRO A 105 1.27 10.33 4.75
CA PRO A 105 0.59 9.26 5.48
C PRO A 105 -0.78 8.98 4.87
N HIS A 106 -0.82 8.45 3.65
CA HIS A 106 -1.93 7.60 3.28
C HIS A 106 -1.74 6.31 4.07
N PRO A 107 -2.67 5.96 4.99
CA PRO A 107 -2.53 4.73 5.73
C PRO A 107 -2.42 3.59 4.71
N PRO A 108 -1.30 2.86 4.68
CA PRO A 108 -1.22 1.65 3.86
C PRO A 108 -2.39 0.79 4.28
N GLU A 109 -3.18 0.32 3.30
CA GLU A 109 -4.27 -0.58 3.64
C GLU A 109 -3.68 -1.76 4.41
N ILE A 110 -4.21 -1.99 5.62
CA ILE A 110 -3.87 -3.11 6.50
C ILE A 110 -3.74 -4.41 5.71
N SER A 111 -4.59 -4.56 4.69
CA SER A 111 -4.62 -5.70 3.78
C SER A 111 -3.26 -6.03 3.14
N MET A 112 -2.42 -5.04 2.82
CA MET A 112 -1.09 -5.27 2.25
C MET A 112 -0.16 -6.04 3.17
N TYR A 113 -0.24 -5.78 4.48
CA TYR A 113 0.63 -6.43 5.44
C TYR A 113 0.30 -7.91 5.60
N TYR A 114 -0.90 -8.34 5.23
CA TYR A 114 -1.30 -9.75 5.25
C TYR A 114 -0.84 -10.52 4.00
N GLU A 115 -0.24 -9.85 3.02
CA GLU A 115 0.34 -10.48 1.80
C GLU A 115 1.77 -11.03 2.02
N ILE A 116 2.30 -10.90 3.25
CA ILE A 116 3.63 -11.35 3.66
C ILE A 116 3.56 -12.28 4.88
N GLU A 117 4.65 -13.02 5.10
CA GLU A 117 4.76 -13.96 6.22
C GLU A 117 4.67 -13.27 7.58
N GLU A 118 4.18 -14.01 8.58
CA GLU A 118 3.87 -13.49 9.91
C GLU A 118 5.06 -12.83 10.59
N PHE A 119 6.24 -13.45 10.49
CA PHE A 119 7.45 -12.93 11.11
C PHE A 119 7.85 -11.55 10.56
N ASP A 120 7.85 -11.38 9.23
CA ASP A 120 8.17 -10.11 8.59
C ASP A 120 7.05 -9.09 8.78
N ARG A 121 5.79 -9.54 8.80
CA ARG A 121 4.64 -8.70 9.14
C ARG A 121 4.79 -8.08 10.52
N ILE A 122 5.16 -8.85 11.54
CA ILE A 122 5.37 -8.34 12.90
C ILE A 122 6.46 -7.28 12.93
N LYS A 123 7.59 -7.50 12.24
CA LYS A 123 8.66 -6.50 12.17
C LYS A 123 8.21 -5.23 11.44
N LEU A 124 7.49 -5.35 10.35
CA LEU A 124 6.90 -4.22 9.62
C LEU A 124 5.91 -3.45 10.49
N PHE A 125 5.11 -4.17 11.25
CA PHE A 125 4.18 -3.60 12.21
C PHE A 125 4.90 -2.84 13.33
N GLN A 126 5.95 -3.40 13.92
CA GLN A 126 6.77 -2.72 14.92
C GLN A 126 7.42 -1.44 14.40
N LYS A 127 7.80 -1.39 13.12
CA LYS A 127 8.37 -0.17 12.53
C LYS A 127 7.30 0.90 12.24
N ASN A 128 6.07 0.49 11.95
CA ASN A 128 5.01 1.36 11.42
C ASN A 128 3.73 1.39 12.27
N TYR A 129 3.78 1.00 13.54
CA TYR A 129 2.58 0.75 14.35
C TYR A 129 1.67 1.98 14.45
N VAL A 130 2.23 3.20 14.44
CA VAL A 130 1.45 4.44 14.47
C VAL A 130 0.59 4.58 13.22
N SER A 131 1.16 4.41 12.03
CA SER A 131 0.47 4.49 10.75
C SER A 131 -0.60 3.39 10.62
N ILE A 132 -0.27 2.18 11.09
CA ILE A 132 -1.22 1.07 11.14
C ILE A 132 -2.38 1.40 12.08
N LEU A 133 -2.11 1.81 13.31
CA LEU A 133 -3.15 2.17 14.27
C LEU A 133 -4.02 3.33 13.79
N ASN A 134 -3.43 4.32 13.12
CA ASN A 134 -4.17 5.41 12.47
C ASN A 134 -5.12 4.92 11.37
N SER A 135 -4.76 3.86 10.64
CA SER A 135 -5.63 3.27 9.60
C SER A 135 -6.94 2.71 10.19
N TYR A 136 -6.89 2.17 11.41
CA TYR A 136 -8.05 1.64 12.14
C TYR A 136 -8.98 2.73 12.70
N PHE A 137 -8.61 4.01 12.63
CA PHE A 137 -9.49 5.11 13.05
C PHE A 137 -10.64 5.41 12.09
N HIS A 138 -10.68 4.75 10.92
CA HIS A 138 -11.74 4.91 9.95
C HIS A 138 -12.84 3.87 10.17
N TRP A 139 -14.10 4.26 10.02
CA TRP A 139 -15.22 3.31 10.04
C TRP A 139 -15.10 2.33 8.86
N PRO A 140 -15.39 1.02 9.02
CA PRO A 140 -15.91 0.33 10.22
C PRO A 140 -14.83 -0.24 11.16
N LEU A 141 -13.56 0.04 10.91
CA LEU A 141 -12.42 -0.61 11.58
C LEU A 141 -12.19 -0.13 13.03
N LEU A 142 -12.86 0.94 13.45
CA LEU A 142 -12.75 1.49 14.81
C LEU A 142 -13.07 0.44 15.89
N GLY A 143 -14.03 -0.46 15.65
CA GLY A 143 -14.38 -1.52 16.59
C GLY A 143 -13.25 -2.52 16.83
N THR A 144 -12.33 -2.67 15.88
CA THR A 144 -11.16 -3.55 15.99
C THR A 144 -9.91 -2.84 16.51
N PHE A 145 -9.94 -1.50 16.62
CA PHE A 145 -8.77 -0.70 17.02
C PHE A 145 -8.14 -1.18 18.32
N LEU A 146 -8.94 -1.34 19.39
CA LEU A 146 -8.41 -1.71 20.72
C LEU A 146 -7.74 -3.08 20.70
N ASN A 147 -8.30 -4.06 19.97
CA ASN A 147 -7.69 -5.39 19.84
C ASN A 147 -6.31 -5.28 19.20
N ILE A 148 -6.19 -4.48 18.15
CA ILE A 148 -4.93 -4.27 17.44
C ILE A 148 -3.95 -3.42 18.28
N ALA A 149 -4.43 -2.40 18.98
CA ALA A 149 -3.63 -1.57 19.88
C ALA A 149 -3.00 -2.40 21.01
N ASN A 150 -3.73 -3.36 21.56
CA ASN A 150 -3.20 -4.27 22.58
C ASN A 150 -2.02 -5.10 22.07
N HIS A 151 -2.00 -5.51 20.80
CA HIS A 151 -0.87 -6.21 20.21
C HIS A 151 0.38 -5.33 20.07
N PHE A 152 0.20 -4.01 19.96
CA PHE A 152 1.30 -3.05 19.83
C PHE A 152 1.70 -2.38 21.14
N TYR A 153 0.95 -2.59 22.22
CA TYR A 153 1.22 -2.01 23.52
C TYR A 153 2.68 -2.16 24.00
N PRO A 154 3.34 -3.34 23.84
CA PRO A 154 4.75 -3.48 24.26
C PRO A 154 5.75 -2.59 23.51
N PHE A 155 5.38 -2.07 22.34
CA PHE A 155 6.23 -1.25 21.47
C PHE A 155 5.84 0.22 21.49
N LEU A 156 4.81 0.58 22.25
CA LEU A 156 4.15 1.86 22.16
C LEU A 156 4.85 2.89 23.06
N GLU A 157 5.67 3.73 22.44
CA GLU A 157 6.32 4.83 23.13
C GLU A 157 5.29 5.87 23.62
N LEU A 158 5.55 6.49 24.78
CA LEU A 158 4.61 7.43 25.41
C LEU A 158 4.23 8.60 24.49
N ASP A 159 5.18 9.13 23.73
CA ASP A 159 4.93 10.25 22.82
C ASP A 159 4.07 9.83 21.62
N LYS A 160 4.30 8.61 21.10
CA LYS A 160 3.48 8.04 20.03
C LYS A 160 2.07 7.70 20.52
N PHE A 161 1.93 7.20 21.75
CA PHE A 161 0.65 6.99 22.41
C PHE A 161 -0.16 8.29 22.55
N ARG A 162 0.48 9.39 22.99
CA ARG A 162 -0.15 10.71 23.07
C ARG A 162 -0.63 11.21 21.71
N SER A 163 0.18 11.01 20.67
CA SER A 163 -0.21 11.36 19.30
C SER A 163 -1.43 10.57 18.83
N LEU A 164 -1.42 9.25 18.99
CA LEU A 164 -2.53 8.36 18.61
C LEU A 164 -3.83 8.68 19.34
N THR A 165 -3.75 8.88 20.66
CA THR A 165 -4.93 9.24 21.47
C THR A 165 -5.50 10.59 21.05
N THR A 166 -4.65 11.59 20.77
CA THR A 166 -5.09 12.89 20.25
C THR A 166 -5.84 12.73 18.92
N CYS A 167 -5.28 11.97 17.97
CA CYS A 167 -5.93 11.68 16.69
C CYS A 167 -7.27 10.95 16.87
N LEU A 168 -7.33 9.98 17.77
CA LEU A 168 -8.53 9.22 18.09
C LEU A 168 -9.64 10.12 18.69
N PHE A 169 -9.30 11.01 19.61
CA PHE A 169 -10.27 11.96 20.19
C PHE A 169 -10.79 12.97 19.17
N ILE A 170 -9.97 13.38 18.19
CA ILE A 170 -10.42 14.24 17.08
C ILE A 170 -11.44 13.51 16.21
N LYS A 171 -11.17 12.24 15.86
CA LYS A 171 -11.96 11.47 14.90
C LYS A 171 -13.26 10.88 15.48
N ILE A 172 -13.33 10.69 16.80
CA ILE A 172 -14.54 10.17 17.44
C ILE A 172 -15.55 11.29 17.75
N PRO A 173 -16.82 11.14 17.35
CA PRO A 173 -17.90 12.05 17.75
C PRO A 173 -17.94 12.23 19.26
N VAL A 174 -18.22 13.45 19.75
CA VAL A 174 -18.19 13.79 21.19
C VAL A 174 -18.99 12.81 22.05
N VAL A 175 -20.10 12.29 21.52
CA VAL A 175 -21.01 11.35 22.18
C VAL A 175 -20.33 10.01 22.51
N ASP A 176 -19.37 9.58 21.70
CA ASP A 176 -18.68 8.29 21.85
C ASP A 176 -17.33 8.42 22.61
N ARG A 177 -16.86 9.65 22.87
CA ARG A 177 -15.61 9.90 23.59
C ARG A 177 -15.64 9.43 25.04
N PHE A 178 -16.82 9.45 25.68
CA PHE A 178 -16.98 8.96 27.05
C PHE A 178 -16.78 7.45 27.16
N LYS A 179 -17.38 6.67 26.24
CA LYS A 179 -17.19 5.21 26.18
C LYS A 179 -15.74 4.85 25.89
N LEU A 180 -15.10 5.57 24.98
CA LEU A 180 -13.69 5.35 24.67
C LEU A 180 -12.80 5.64 25.89
N ARG A 181 -13.04 6.74 26.62
CA ARG A 181 -12.25 7.10 27.80
C ARG A 181 -12.30 5.99 28.86
N GLU A 182 -13.47 5.41 29.12
CA GLU A 182 -13.59 4.27 30.04
C GLU A 182 -12.84 3.03 29.52
N SER A 183 -12.94 2.73 28.22
CA SER A 183 -12.21 1.60 27.62
C SER A 183 -10.69 1.77 27.70
N LEU A 184 -10.17 2.98 27.45
CA LEU A 184 -8.74 3.28 27.56
C LEU A 184 -8.25 3.19 29.01
N GLN A 185 -9.04 3.66 29.98
CA GLN A 185 -8.69 3.56 31.41
C GLN A 185 -8.58 2.11 31.89
N ARG A 186 -9.36 1.18 31.33
CA ARG A 186 -9.27 -0.26 31.68
C ARG A 186 -8.06 -0.98 31.07
N VAL A 187 -7.46 -0.41 30.02
CA VAL A 187 -6.31 -0.99 29.31
C VAL A 187 -4.98 -0.45 29.87
N LEU A 188 -5.00 0.72 30.53
CA LEU A 188 -3.82 1.44 31.01
C LEU A 188 -3.54 1.27 32.52
N VAL A 189 -4.31 0.43 33.22
CA VAL A 189 -4.12 0.05 34.64
C VAL A 189 -3.74 -1.42 34.69
#